data_AF-A0A6B0SWP6-F1
#
_entry.id   AF-A0A6B0SWP6-F1
#
_cell.length_a   1.000
_cell.length_b   1.000
_cell.length_c   1.000
_cell.angle_alpha   90.00
_cell.angle_beta   90.00
_cell.angle_gamma   90.00
#
_symmetry.space_group_name_H-M   'P 1'
#
loop_
_entity.id
_entity.type
_entity.pdbx_description
1 polymer ?
#
loop_
_entity_poly.entity_id
_entity_poly.type
_entity_poly.pdbx_seq_one_letter_code
_entity_poly.pdbx_strand_id
1 'polypeptide(L)'
;MFIRHAGATLFGAGLLVCTVLLVTVGPVAATTEAFCPGPRQLAEFAVTGVQAWPPTVTYTDGCNDVLLRPSVLWSGVAAAVGLLLAAIGQVLVQRA
;
A
#
# COMPACT_ATOMS: atom_id res chain seq x y z
N MET A 1 13.04 26.79 -4.45
CA MET A 1 13.87 25.71 -5.06
C MET A 1 13.89 24.42 -4.24
N PHE A 2 14.16 24.45 -2.93
CA PHE A 2 14.24 23.24 -2.07
C PHE A 2 13.02 22.31 -2.13
N ILE A 3 11.80 22.86 -2.00
CA ILE A 3 10.54 22.09 -2.03
C ILE A 3 10.37 21.28 -3.32
N ARG A 4 10.78 21.85 -4.46
CA ARG A 4 10.72 21.18 -5.76
C ARG A 4 11.60 19.93 -5.78
N HIS A 5 12.84 20.07 -5.32
CA HIS A 5 13.81 18.96 -5.32
C HIS A 5 13.40 17.88 -4.32
N ALA A 6 12.99 18.27 -3.10
CA ALA A 6 12.50 17.33 -2.09
C ALA A 6 11.26 16.57 -2.57
N GLY A 7 10.30 17.25 -3.23
CA GLY A 7 9.14 16.63 -3.84
C GLY A 7 9.51 15.63 -4.94
N ALA A 8 10.41 16.02 -5.84
CA ALA A 8 10.86 15.13 -6.93
C ALA A 8 11.58 13.89 -6.41
N THR A 9 12.42 14.02 -5.37
CA THR A 9 13.07 12.87 -4.74
C THR A 9 12.08 11.97 -4.03
N LEU A 10 11.09 12.53 -3.33
CA LEU A 10 10.05 11.75 -2.67
C LEU A 10 9.16 11.02 -3.68
N PHE A 11 8.85 11.67 -4.80
CA PHE A 11 8.13 11.04 -5.91
C PHE A 11 8.90 9.85 -6.47
N GLY A 12 10.18 10.05 -6.83
CA GLY A 12 11.02 9.00 -7.39
C GLY A 12 11.23 7.83 -6.44
N ALA A 13 11.53 8.10 -5.17
CA ALA A 13 11.72 7.07 -4.15
C ALA A 13 10.41 6.31 -3.86
N GLY A 14 9.30 7.02 -3.69
CA GLY A 14 7.99 6.40 -3.48
C GLY A 14 7.58 5.52 -4.66
N LEU A 15 7.78 6.00 -5.89
CA LEU A 15 7.45 5.24 -7.10
C LEU A 15 8.33 3.99 -7.23
N LEU A 16 9.64 4.11 -6.99
CA LEU A 16 10.57 2.98 -7.02
C LEU A 16 10.20 1.90 -5.99
N VAL A 17 9.94 2.30 -4.74
CA VAL A 17 9.55 1.35 -3.70
C VAL A 17 8.20 0.70 -4.03
N CYS A 18 7.25 1.49 -4.55
CA CYS A 18 5.95 0.99 -4.98
C CYS A 18 6.06 -0.06 -6.07
N THR A 19 6.83 0.21 -7.13
CA THR A 19 7.01 -0.76 -8.23
C THR A 19 7.69 -2.03 -7.75
N VAL A 20 8.73 -1.92 -6.92
CA VAL A 20 9.42 -3.09 -6.34
C VAL A 20 8.46 -3.93 -5.50
N LEU A 21 7.68 -3.33 -4.61
CA LEU A 21 6.74 -4.06 -3.77
C LEU A 21 5.58 -4.65 -4.59
N LEU A 22 5.06 -3.91 -5.57
CA LEU A 22 3.98 -4.37 -6.41
C LEU A 22 4.36 -5.62 -7.21
N VAL A 23 5.61 -5.68 -7.71
CA VAL A 23 6.12 -6.83 -8.49
C VAL A 23 6.49 -8.01 -7.60
N THR A 24 7.08 -7.77 -6.42
CA THR A 24 7.60 -8.85 -5.57
C THR A 24 6.54 -9.50 -4.70
N VAL A 25 5.63 -8.69 -4.17
CA VAL A 25 4.65 -9.13 -3.16
C VAL A 25 3.22 -8.75 -3.54
N GLY A 26 3.00 -7.74 -4.37
CA GLY A 26 1.66 -7.27 -4.70
C GLY A 26 0.93 -6.62 -3.52
N PRO A 27 -0.15 -5.87 -3.78
CA PRO A 27 -0.89 -5.13 -2.75
C PRO A 27 -1.82 -6.02 -1.92
N VAL A 28 -2.33 -7.10 -2.52
CA VAL A 28 -3.31 -8.00 -1.94
C VAL A 28 -3.01 -9.42 -2.40
N ALA A 29 -3.13 -10.38 -1.49
CA ALA A 29 -3.22 -11.80 -1.82
C ALA A 29 -4.52 -12.33 -1.21
N ALA A 30 -5.25 -13.16 -1.97
CA ALA A 30 -6.47 -13.78 -1.49
C ALA A 30 -6.46 -15.26 -1.87
N THR A 31 -6.87 -16.11 -0.94
CA THR A 31 -7.04 -17.54 -1.16
C THR A 31 -8.46 -17.93 -0.78
N THR A 32 -9.07 -18.76 -1.60
CA THR A 32 -10.43 -19.27 -1.40
C THR A 32 -10.36 -20.79 -1.27
N GLU A 33 -11.00 -21.33 -0.25
CA GLU A 33 -11.10 -22.80 -0.12
C GLU A 33 -12.18 -23.32 -1.09
N ALA A 34 -11.83 -24.33 -1.89
CA ALA A 34 -12.77 -24.93 -2.85
C ALA A 34 -13.93 -25.66 -2.17
N PHE A 35 -13.73 -26.10 -0.93
CA PHE A 35 -14.76 -26.73 -0.10
C PHE A 35 -14.54 -26.33 1.36
N CYS A 36 -15.54 -25.67 1.95
CA CYS A 36 -15.44 -25.04 3.26
C CYS A 36 -16.59 -25.50 4.18
N PRO A 37 -16.59 -26.77 4.63
CA PRO A 37 -17.60 -27.29 5.54
C PRO A 37 -17.28 -26.95 7.00
N GLY A 38 -18.33 -26.82 7.82
CA GLY A 38 -18.21 -26.74 9.27
C GLY A 38 -18.11 -25.31 9.83
N PRO A 39 -17.71 -25.15 11.10
CA PRO A 39 -17.89 -23.90 11.85
C PRO A 39 -17.05 -22.72 11.34
N ARG A 40 -16.04 -22.95 10.48
CA ARG A 40 -15.32 -21.86 9.80
C ARG A 40 -16.21 -21.06 8.85
N GLN A 41 -17.19 -21.71 8.22
CA GLN A 41 -18.21 -21.02 7.41
C GLN A 41 -19.08 -20.07 8.26
N LEU A 42 -19.12 -20.28 9.57
CA LEU A 42 -19.84 -19.46 10.54
C LEU A 42 -18.92 -18.44 11.24
N ALA A 43 -17.63 -18.39 10.91
CA ALA A 43 -16.73 -17.38 11.44
C ALA A 43 -17.10 -16.03 10.83
N GLU A 44 -17.79 -15.19 11.61
CA GLU A 44 -18.03 -13.80 11.31
C GLU A 44 -16.69 -13.09 11.05
N PHE A 45 -16.64 -12.29 9.99
CA PHE A 45 -15.52 -11.45 9.57
C PHE A 45 -14.53 -11.14 10.69
N ALA A 46 -13.34 -11.74 10.63
CA ALA A 46 -12.35 -11.64 11.69
C ALA A 46 -10.99 -11.19 11.13
N VAL A 47 -10.34 -10.27 11.83
CA VAL A 47 -8.92 -10.00 11.64
C VAL A 47 -8.14 -11.11 12.32
N THR A 48 -7.46 -11.94 11.52
CA THR A 48 -6.73 -13.12 11.99
C THR A 48 -5.28 -12.82 12.32
N GLY A 49 -4.76 -11.67 11.87
CA GLY A 49 -3.39 -11.27 12.11
C GLY A 49 -3.09 -9.84 11.70
N VAL A 50 -2.19 -9.21 12.45
CA VAL A 50 -1.62 -7.90 12.14
C VAL A 50 -0.12 -7.98 12.39
N GLN A 51 0.68 -7.66 11.38
CA GLN A 51 2.12 -7.54 11.51
C GLN A 51 2.51 -6.07 11.35
N ALA A 52 3.39 -5.57 12.21
CA ALA A 52 3.83 -4.18 12.16
C ALA A 52 4.91 -3.93 11.10
N TRP A 53 5.79 -4.91 10.84
CA TRP A 53 6.90 -4.76 9.90
C TRP A 53 7.24 -6.06 9.14
N PRO A 54 7.12 -6.09 7.80
CA PRO A 54 6.40 -5.10 6.98
C PRO A 54 4.91 -5.04 7.40
N PRO A 55 4.25 -3.88 7.30
CA PRO A 55 2.85 -3.75 7.71
C PRO A 55 1.98 -4.68 6.87
N THR A 56 1.32 -5.64 7.53
CA THR A 56 0.38 -6.57 6.90
C THR A 56 -0.84 -6.78 7.79
N VAL A 57 -1.99 -6.98 7.16
CA VAL A 57 -3.25 -7.31 7.83
C VAL A 57 -3.83 -8.53 7.15
N THR A 58 -4.08 -9.59 7.91
CA THR A 58 -4.81 -10.77 7.43
C THR A 58 -6.20 -10.76 8.02
N TYR A 59 -7.21 -10.95 7.17
CA TYR A 59 -8.59 -11.11 7.57
C TYR A 59 -9.18 -12.36 6.90
N THR A 60 -10.17 -12.94 7.57
CA THR A 60 -10.98 -14.02 7.02
C THR A 60 -12.44 -13.60 6.99
N ASP A 61 -13.16 -14.00 5.94
CA ASP A 61 -14.62 -13.90 5.86
C ASP A 61 -15.30 -15.27 6.09
N GLY A 62 -14.54 -16.23 6.64
CA GLY A 62 -14.96 -17.58 6.94
C GLY A 62 -14.36 -18.61 5.98
N CYS A 63 -14.50 -18.39 4.67
CA CYS A 63 -14.00 -19.33 3.65
C CYS A 63 -12.92 -18.75 2.73
N ASN A 64 -12.72 -17.43 2.78
CA ASN A 64 -11.62 -16.77 2.11
C ASN A 64 -10.67 -16.21 3.16
N ASP A 65 -9.38 -16.35 2.89
CA ASP A 65 -8.32 -15.66 3.62
C ASP A 65 -7.75 -14.58 2.71
N VAL A 66 -7.71 -13.36 3.24
CA VAL A 66 -7.23 -12.20 2.50
C VAL A 66 -6.13 -11.53 3.29
N LEU A 67 -5.01 -11.32 2.60
CA LEU A 67 -3.83 -10.66 3.11
C LEU A 67 -3.67 -9.32 2.38
N LEU A 68 -3.74 -8.24 3.15
CA LEU A 68 -3.49 -6.88 2.69
C LEU A 68 -2.06 -6.49 3.02
N ARG A 69 -1.36 -5.89 2.04
CA ARG A 69 0.02 -5.37 2.17
C ARG A 69 0.03 -3.85 2.07
N PRO A 70 -0.33 -3.12 3.15
CA PRO A 70 -0.33 -1.66 3.17
C PRO A 70 0.94 -1.02 2.62
N SER A 71 2.11 -1.61 2.84
CA SER A 71 3.39 -1.04 2.37
C SER A 71 3.39 -0.61 0.90
N VAL A 72 2.72 -1.36 0.03
CA VAL A 72 2.54 -1.01 -1.40
C VAL A 72 1.73 0.28 -1.54
N LEU A 73 0.56 0.36 -0.91
CA LEU A 73 -0.30 1.54 -0.93
C LEU A 73 0.40 2.77 -0.36
N TRP A 74 1.11 2.62 0.76
CA TRP A 74 1.79 3.72 1.43
C TRP A 74 2.93 4.30 0.56
N SER A 75 3.66 3.45 -0.15
CA SER A 75 4.68 3.90 -1.11
C SER A 75 4.07 4.64 -2.32
N GLY A 76 2.89 4.21 -2.79
CA GLY A 76 2.11 4.95 -3.79
C GLY A 76 1.65 6.33 -3.29
N VAL A 77 1.19 6.42 -2.04
CA VAL A 77 0.83 7.70 -1.40
C VAL A 77 2.06 8.62 -1.30
N ALA A 78 3.21 8.09 -0.89
CA ALA A 78 4.46 8.86 -0.86
C ALA A 78 4.81 9.42 -2.25
N ALA A 79 4.63 8.62 -3.31
CA ALA A 79 4.83 9.09 -4.68
C ALA A 79 3.86 10.26 -5.01
N ALA A 80 2.56 10.09 -4.78
CA ALA A 80 1.56 11.12 -5.06
C ALA A 80 1.83 12.44 -4.30
N VAL A 81 2.18 12.35 -3.01
CA VAL A 81 2.56 13.51 -2.20
C VAL A 81 3.83 14.17 -2.73
N GLY A 82 4.85 13.38 -3.11
CA GLY A 82 6.06 13.89 -3.74
C GLY A 82 5.78 14.66 -5.02
N LEU A 83 4.89 14.14 -5.88
CA LEU A 83 4.49 14.80 -7.13
C LEU A 83 3.80 16.14 -6.85
N LEU A 84 2.87 16.17 -5.89
CA LEU A 84 2.20 17.41 -5.45
C LEU A 84 3.20 18.44 -4.94
N LEU A 85 4.13 18.05 -4.07
CA LEU A 85 5.16 18.94 -3.54
C LEU A 85 6.09 19.46 -4.64
N ALA A 86 6.46 18.62 -5.61
CA ALA A 86 7.26 19.02 -6.75
C ALA A 86 6.54 20.08 -7.60
N ALA A 87 5.25 19.86 -7.86
CA ALA A 87 4.41 20.80 -8.62
C ALA A 87 4.24 22.14 -7.88
N ILE A 88 3.94 22.11 -6.58
CA ILE A 88 3.86 23.33 -5.75
C ILE A 88 5.20 24.07 -5.76
N GLY A 89 6.30 23.35 -5.55
CA GLY A 89 7.65 23.93 -5.58
C GLY A 89 8.00 24.57 -6.93
N GLN A 90 7.52 24.00 -8.03
CA GLN A 90 7.70 24.56 -9.37
C GLN A 90 6.88 25.84 -9.56
N VAL A 91 5.60 25.84 -9.14
CA VAL A 91 4.74 27.03 -9.21
C VAL A 91 5.31 28.17 -8.37
N LEU A 92 5.82 27.89 -7.18
CA LEU A 92 6.44 28.90 -6.32
C LEU A 92 7.70 29.51 -6.95
N VAL A 93 8.50 28.71 -7.66
CA VAL A 93 9.69 29.22 -8.37
C VAL A 93 9.29 30.07 -9.58
N GLN A 94 8.21 29.73 -10.29
CA GLN A 94 7.72 30.51 -11.43
C GLN A 94 7.07 31.84 -11.05
N ARG A 95 6.61 31.97 -9.81
CA ARG A 95 5.96 33.18 -9.28
C ARG A 95 6.92 34.13 -8.55
N ALA A 96 8.17 33.71 -8.34
CA ALA A 96 9.22 34.51 -7.71
C ALA A 96 10.10 35.16 -8.77
#